data_AF-A0AAD6ZHE0-F1
#
_entry.id   AF-A0AAD6ZHE0-F1
#
_cell.length_a   1.000
_cell.length_b   1.000
_cell.length_c   1.000
_cell.angle_alpha   90.00
_cell.angle_beta   90.00
_cell.angle_gamma   90.00
#
_symmetry.space_group_name_H-M   'P 1'
#
loop_
_entity.id
_entity.type
_entity.pdbx_description
1 polymer ?
#
loop_
_entity_poly.entity_id
_entity_poly.type
_entity_poly.pdbx_seq_one_letter_code
_entity_poly.pdbx_strand_id
1 'polypeptide(L)'
;MALANGEDMDSDSPESCVPRVSVNNTAGVPAGSALQLAEAALAEVLGELQEAGVLQKKNMIDIKDFIVMPEEKIVEDVTNKEIFEAVQKMRANEQDREENSGDGEEQVDPKPSRKEALQATTTLCQYIVDLDSLFACKMEVVLSSFGRETAKRPRRW
;
A
#
# COMPACT_ATOMS: atom_id res chain seq x y z
N MET A 1 -10.43 66.52 38.47
CA MET A 1 -11.66 65.81 38.09
C MET A 1 -11.83 66.01 36.59
N ALA A 2 -11.40 65.02 35.80
CA ALA A 2 -12.25 64.15 34.96
C ALA A 2 -12.84 64.94 33.76
N LEU A 3 -12.66 64.57 32.49
CA LEU A 3 -12.87 63.26 31.87
C LEU A 3 -12.00 63.08 30.61
N ALA A 4 -11.51 61.86 30.39
CA ALA A 4 -10.95 61.40 29.13
C ALA A 4 -12.07 60.80 28.27
N ASN A 5 -12.16 61.20 27.00
CA ASN A 5 -12.98 60.53 25.99
C ASN A 5 -12.08 59.53 25.26
N GLY A 6 -12.37 58.24 25.44
CA GLY A 6 -11.86 57.16 24.59
C GLY A 6 -12.99 56.71 23.67
N GLU A 7 -12.77 56.86 22.37
CA GLU A 7 -13.61 56.34 21.30
C GLU A 7 -13.04 54.97 20.90
N ASP A 8 -13.61 53.90 21.43
CA ASP A 8 -13.42 52.55 20.89
C ASP A 8 -14.66 52.21 20.06
N MET A 9 -14.50 52.29 18.73
CA MET A 9 -15.47 51.76 17.76
C MET A 9 -15.24 50.26 17.65
N ASP A 10 -16.12 49.52 18.30
CA ASP A 10 -16.22 48.06 18.24
C ASP A 10 -16.31 47.57 16.79
N SER A 11 -15.40 46.66 16.47
CA SER A 11 -15.42 45.88 15.24
C SER A 11 -16.57 44.87 15.34
N ASP A 12 -17.64 45.12 14.59
CA ASP A 12 -18.73 44.17 14.37
C ASP A 12 -18.18 42.98 13.58
N SER A 13 -17.84 41.92 14.32
CA SER A 13 -17.39 40.64 13.79
C SER A 13 -18.61 39.74 13.77
N PRO A 14 -19.12 39.31 12.60
CA PRO A 14 -20.33 38.50 12.55
C PRO A 14 -20.08 37.16 13.20
N GLU A 15 -20.83 36.89 14.27
CA GLU A 15 -20.82 35.61 14.98
C GLU A 15 -21.06 34.47 14.00
N SER A 16 -20.07 33.58 13.93
CA SER A 16 -20.13 32.30 13.26
C SER A 16 -21.34 31.52 13.79
N CYS A 17 -22.34 31.35 12.94
CA CYS A 17 -23.51 30.50 13.20
C CYS A 17 -23.08 29.03 13.14
N VAL A 18 -22.39 28.56 14.18
CA VAL A 18 -22.18 27.13 14.42
C VAL A 18 -23.29 26.63 15.34
N PRO A 19 -24.11 25.65 14.91
CA PRO A 19 -25.11 25.05 15.78
C PRO A 19 -24.42 24.26 16.89
N ARG A 20 -24.42 24.82 18.10
CA ARG A 20 -23.92 24.17 19.31
C ARG A 20 -24.98 23.19 19.81
N VAL A 21 -24.84 21.92 19.47
CA VAL A 21 -25.71 20.85 19.97
C VAL A 21 -25.53 20.73 21.49
N SER A 22 -26.60 21.02 22.23
CA SER A 22 -26.66 20.87 23.68
C SER A 22 -26.84 19.39 24.02
N VAL A 23 -25.77 18.73 24.45
CA VAL A 23 -25.79 17.35 24.96
C VAL A 23 -26.21 17.33 26.42
N ASN A 24 -27.51 17.47 26.69
CA ASN A 24 -28.06 17.27 28.04
C ASN A 24 -29.12 16.17 28.04
N ASN A 25 -29.00 15.30 29.05
CA ASN A 25 -29.88 14.22 29.52
C ASN A 25 -29.73 12.82 28.90
N THR A 26 -28.74 12.10 29.43
CA THR A 26 -28.82 10.65 29.63
C THR A 26 -29.81 10.31 30.73
N ALA A 27 -31.04 9.94 30.39
CA ALA A 27 -31.96 9.31 31.35
C ALA A 27 -32.74 8.18 30.68
N GLY A 28 -32.31 6.94 30.93
CA GLY A 28 -33.22 5.79 30.99
C GLY A 28 -33.53 5.01 29.72
N VAL A 29 -32.69 5.06 28.67
CA VAL A 29 -32.85 4.16 27.50
C VAL A 29 -31.78 3.07 27.57
N PRO A 30 -32.13 1.77 27.51
CA PRO A 30 -31.11 0.71 27.48
C PRO A 30 -30.20 0.99 26.29
N ALA A 31 -28.88 1.07 26.53
CA ALA A 31 -27.91 1.57 25.55
C ALA A 31 -28.00 0.91 24.16
N GLY A 32 -28.53 -0.33 24.08
CA GLY A 32 -28.81 -1.01 22.83
C GLY A 32 -29.89 -0.36 21.96
N SER A 33 -30.98 0.17 22.52
CA SER A 33 -32.07 0.76 21.72
C SER A 33 -31.77 2.18 21.27
N ALA A 34 -30.97 2.94 22.02
CA ALA A 34 -30.50 4.27 21.60
C ALA A 34 -29.51 4.17 20.43
N LEU A 35 -28.60 3.19 20.48
CA LEU A 35 -27.63 2.93 19.42
C LEU A 35 -28.31 2.45 18.13
N GLN A 36 -29.26 1.51 18.23
CA GLN A 36 -30.02 1.04 17.06
C GLN A 36 -30.84 2.15 16.40
N LEU A 37 -31.41 3.07 17.18
CA LEU A 37 -32.15 4.21 16.65
C LEU A 37 -31.21 5.19 15.94
N ALA A 38 -30.02 5.43 16.49
CA ALA A 38 -29.00 6.24 15.84
C ALA A 38 -28.47 5.59 14.55
N GLU A 39 -28.26 4.28 14.53
CA GLU A 39 -27.85 3.53 13.34
C GLU A 39 -28.92 3.58 12.24
N ALA A 40 -30.21 3.42 12.59
CA ALA A 40 -31.31 3.53 11.65
C ALA A 40 -31.41 4.92 11.03
N ALA A 41 -31.27 5.98 11.85
CA ALA A 41 -31.27 7.35 11.37
C ALA A 41 -30.07 7.65 10.45
N LEU A 42 -28.88 7.14 10.78
CA LEU A 42 -27.70 7.26 9.91
C LEU A 42 -27.89 6.54 8.58
N ALA A 43 -28.50 5.35 8.58
CA ALA A 43 -28.79 4.60 7.36
C ALA A 43 -29.75 5.35 6.43
N GLU A 44 -30.76 6.02 6.99
CA GLU A 44 -31.69 6.87 6.23
C GLU A 44 -30.97 8.05 5.56
N VAL A 45 -30.19 8.82 6.33
CA VAL A 45 -29.43 9.97 5.81
C VAL A 45 -28.41 9.56 4.74
N LEU A 46 -27.73 8.42 4.94
CA LEU A 46 -26.80 7.90 3.93
C LEU A 46 -27.53 7.48 2.64
N GLY A 47 -28.75 6.95 2.75
CA GLY A 47 -29.62 6.67 1.61
C GLY A 47 -30.01 7.93 0.85
N GLU A 48 -30.44 8.98 1.54
CA GLU A 48 -30.77 10.28 0.94
C GLU A 48 -29.57 10.89 0.21
N LEU A 49 -28.36 10.82 0.80
CA LEU A 49 -27.14 11.30 0.16
C LEU A 49 -26.76 10.48 -1.08
N GLN A 50 -27.07 9.19 -1.09
CA GLN A 50 -26.88 8.33 -2.26
C GLN A 50 -27.89 8.67 -3.37
N GLU A 51 -29.16 8.87 -3.02
CA GLU A 51 -30.21 9.26 -3.97
C GLU A 51 -29.95 10.65 -4.56
N ALA A 52 -29.43 11.58 -3.76
CA ALA A 52 -28.95 12.88 -4.20
C ALA A 52 -27.67 12.81 -5.06
N GLY A 53 -27.05 11.63 -5.19
CA GLY A 53 -25.83 11.41 -5.98
C GLY A 53 -24.56 11.97 -5.34
N VAL A 54 -24.65 12.49 -4.12
CA VAL A 54 -23.49 12.99 -3.34
C VAL A 54 -22.61 11.83 -2.91
N LEU A 55 -23.22 10.70 -2.54
CA LEU A 55 -22.52 9.48 -2.16
C LEU A 55 -22.68 8.41 -3.24
N GLN A 56 -21.56 7.88 -3.75
CA GLN A 56 -21.58 6.76 -4.69
C GLN A 56 -21.70 5.44 -3.93
N LYS A 57 -22.53 4.51 -4.42
CA LYS A 57 -22.74 3.18 -3.79
C LYS A 57 -21.43 2.41 -3.54
N LYS A 58 -20.43 2.60 -4.41
CA LYS A 58 -19.10 1.98 -4.27
C LYS A 58 -18.30 2.46 -3.04
N ASN A 59 -18.65 3.63 -2.50
CA ASN A 59 -18.04 4.19 -1.29
C ASN A 59 -18.76 3.73 -0.02
N MET A 60 -19.91 3.05 -0.16
CA MET A 60 -20.67 2.47 0.95
C MET A 60 -20.22 1.02 1.15
N ILE A 61 -19.17 0.85 1.93
CA ILE A 61 -18.69 -0.48 2.33
C ILE A 61 -19.09 -0.74 3.78
N ASP A 62 -19.66 -1.90 4.06
CA ASP A 62 -19.90 -2.32 5.44
C ASP A 62 -18.56 -2.63 6.11
N ILE A 63 -18.46 -2.37 7.42
CA ILE A 63 -17.22 -2.60 8.17
C ILE A 63 -16.84 -4.08 8.13
N LYS A 64 -17.83 -4.98 8.08
CA LYS A 64 -17.58 -6.43 7.95
C LYS A 64 -16.96 -6.78 6.59
N ASP A 65 -17.39 -6.09 5.54
CA ASP A 65 -16.85 -6.27 4.19
C ASP A 65 -15.46 -5.62 4.05
N PHE A 66 -15.17 -4.57 4.83
CA PHE A 66 -13.84 -3.95 4.91
C PHE A 66 -12.79 -4.91 5.50
N ILE A 67 -13.18 -5.72 6.48
CA ILE A 67 -12.29 -6.72 7.10
C ILE A 67 -11.97 -7.88 6.13
N VAL A 68 -12.82 -8.08 5.12
CA VAL A 68 -12.69 -9.16 4.12
C VAL A 68 -12.14 -8.65 2.80
N MET A 69 -11.81 -7.35 2.63
CA MET A 69 -11.09 -6.90 1.45
C MET A 69 -9.66 -7.47 1.47
N PRO A 70 -9.31 -8.47 0.63
CA PRO A 70 -7.90 -8.68 0.33
C PRO A 70 -7.39 -7.39 -0.33
N GLU A 71 -6.15 -7.00 -0.04
CA GLU A 71 -5.45 -5.85 -0.64
C GLU A 71 -5.20 -6.03 -2.15
N GLU A 72 -6.19 -6.41 -2.95
CA GLU A 72 -6.01 -6.81 -4.34
C GLU A 72 -7.28 -6.50 -5.13
N LYS A 73 -7.30 -5.37 -5.86
CA LYS A 73 -8.08 -5.13 -7.11
C LYS A 73 -8.10 -3.66 -7.55
N ILE A 74 -6.95 -2.96 -7.55
CA ILE A 74 -6.84 -1.66 -8.26
C ILE A 74 -5.71 -1.66 -9.31
N VAL A 75 -4.94 -2.74 -9.46
CA VAL A 75 -4.02 -2.88 -10.59
C VAL A 75 -4.52 -4.01 -11.48
N GLU A 76 -5.15 -3.61 -12.59
CA GLU A 76 -5.57 -4.47 -13.69
C GLU A 76 -4.46 -5.41 -14.14
N ASP A 77 -4.89 -6.57 -14.64
CA ASP A 77 -4.14 -7.77 -15.01
C ASP A 77 -2.93 -7.52 -15.92
N VAL A 78 -1.82 -7.03 -15.36
CA VAL A 78 -0.50 -7.42 -15.83
C VAL A 78 0.00 -8.44 -14.83
N THR A 79 -0.11 -9.70 -15.19
CA THR A 79 0.47 -10.75 -14.34
C THR A 79 1.97 -10.48 -14.20
N ASN A 80 2.55 -10.68 -13.01
CA ASN A 80 3.99 -10.51 -12.81
C ASN A 80 4.84 -11.27 -13.86
N LYS A 81 4.26 -12.32 -14.46
CA LYS A 81 4.80 -13.06 -15.59
C LYS A 81 4.91 -12.22 -16.87
N GLU A 82 3.90 -11.44 -17.23
CA GLU A 82 3.93 -10.57 -18.42
C GLU A 82 4.95 -9.43 -18.25
N ILE A 83 5.08 -8.87 -17.05
CA ILE A 83 6.14 -7.91 -16.72
C ILE A 83 7.51 -8.56 -16.92
N PHE A 84 7.71 -9.76 -16.37
CA PHE A 84 8.98 -10.48 -16.49
C PHE A 84 9.31 -10.82 -17.95
N GLU A 85 8.34 -11.28 -18.74
CA GLU A 85 8.52 -11.56 -20.17
C GLU A 85 8.80 -10.29 -20.98
N ALA A 86 8.14 -9.17 -20.68
CA ALA A 86 8.41 -7.89 -21.33
C ALA A 86 9.82 -7.38 -21.02
N VAL A 87 10.28 -7.48 -19.77
CA VAL A 87 11.64 -7.09 -19.36
C VAL A 87 12.70 -7.98 -19.99
N GLN A 88 12.47 -9.30 -20.07
CA GLN A 88 13.40 -10.20 -20.76
C GLN A 88 13.47 -9.92 -22.26
N LYS A 89 12.33 -9.63 -22.91
CA LYS A 89 12.31 -9.25 -24.33
C LYS A 89 13.03 -7.92 -24.59
N MET A 90 12.87 -6.93 -23.69
CA MET A 90 13.58 -5.66 -23.79
C MET A 90 15.10 -5.85 -23.67
N ARG A 91 15.56 -6.63 -22.67
CA ARG A 91 16.99 -6.91 -22.47
C ARG A 91 17.61 -7.73 -23.61
N ALA A 92 16.88 -8.70 -24.16
CA ALA A 92 17.36 -9.47 -25.32
C ALA A 92 17.53 -8.56 -26.55
N ASN A 93 16.58 -7.64 -26.79
CA ASN A 93 16.67 -6.67 -27.88
C ASN A 93 17.75 -5.61 -27.67
N GLU A 94 18.09 -5.25 -26.43
CA GLU A 94 19.23 -4.38 -26.11
C GLU A 94 20.57 -5.10 -26.34
N GLN A 95 20.66 -6.37 -25.95
CA GLN A 95 21.86 -7.17 -26.15
C GLN A 95 22.17 -7.40 -27.65
N ASP A 96 21.14 -7.58 -28.49
CA ASP A 96 21.31 -7.67 -29.95
C ASP A 96 21.65 -6.30 -30.60
N ARG A 97 21.51 -5.19 -29.86
CA ARG A 97 21.73 -3.82 -30.34
C ARG A 97 23.03 -3.20 -29.83
N GLU A 98 23.59 -3.73 -28.74
CA GLU A 98 24.88 -3.34 -28.17
C GLU A 98 26.10 -3.90 -28.94
N GLU A 99 25.92 -4.84 -29.87
CA GLU A 99 27.03 -5.30 -30.73
C GLU A 99 27.51 -4.24 -31.76
N ASN A 100 26.86 -3.08 -31.88
CA ASN A 100 27.23 -2.07 -32.88
C ASN A 100 27.34 -0.61 -32.36
N SER A 101 27.70 -0.37 -31.10
CA SER A 101 28.17 0.97 -30.71
C SER A 101 29.23 0.90 -29.64
N GLY A 102 30.48 0.90 -30.09
CA GLY A 102 31.61 1.25 -29.24
C GLY A 102 31.57 2.74 -28.92
N ASP A 103 31.53 3.06 -27.63
CA ASP A 103 32.40 4.02 -26.92
C ASP A 103 31.74 4.38 -25.58
N GLY A 104 32.38 4.00 -24.47
CA GLY A 104 31.86 4.19 -23.12
C GLY A 104 32.19 3.01 -22.21
N GLU A 105 33.42 2.94 -21.74
CA GLU A 105 33.91 1.90 -20.84
C GLU A 105 33.30 2.02 -19.44
N GLU A 106 32.02 1.67 -19.29
CA GLU A 106 31.49 1.24 -18.01
C GLU A 106 32.02 -0.20 -17.81
N GLN A 107 32.98 -0.36 -16.89
CA GLN A 107 33.48 -1.67 -16.50
C GLN A 107 32.34 -2.43 -15.80
N VAL A 108 31.45 -3.01 -16.60
CA VAL A 108 30.45 -3.96 -16.12
C VAL A 108 31.24 -5.16 -15.61
N ASP A 109 31.29 -5.32 -14.29
CA ASP A 109 31.91 -6.48 -13.67
C ASP A 109 31.42 -7.74 -14.38
N PRO A 110 32.32 -8.65 -14.77
CA PRO A 110 31.95 -9.80 -15.56
C PRO A 110 30.91 -10.61 -14.82
N LYS A 111 29.86 -11.03 -15.54
CA LYS A 111 28.78 -11.83 -14.99
C LYS A 111 29.38 -13.06 -14.27
N PRO A 112 29.07 -13.28 -12.99
CA PRO A 112 29.66 -14.37 -12.23
C PRO A 112 29.29 -15.70 -12.86
N SER A 113 30.26 -16.61 -12.88
CA SER A 113 30.03 -17.97 -13.34
C SER A 113 29.02 -18.67 -12.43
N ARG A 114 28.34 -19.66 -12.99
CA ARG A 114 27.41 -20.53 -12.26
C ARG A 114 28.05 -21.14 -10.99
N LYS A 115 29.33 -21.47 -11.06
CA LYS A 115 30.09 -22.04 -9.94
C LYS A 115 30.26 -21.00 -8.83
N GLU A 116 30.60 -19.76 -9.20
CA GLU A 116 30.74 -18.64 -8.25
C GLU A 116 29.40 -18.29 -7.62
N ALA A 117 28.31 -18.27 -8.39
CA ALA A 117 26.96 -18.03 -7.86
C ALA A 117 26.53 -19.10 -6.85
N LEU A 118 26.82 -20.39 -7.12
CA LEU A 118 26.54 -21.48 -6.18
C LEU A 118 27.44 -21.42 -4.93
N GLN A 119 28.70 -21.00 -5.09
CA GLN A 119 29.61 -20.79 -3.98
C GLN A 119 29.13 -19.65 -3.09
N ALA A 120 28.74 -18.51 -3.67
CA ALA A 120 28.16 -17.39 -2.94
C ALA A 120 26.88 -17.79 -2.18
N THR A 121 26.01 -18.57 -2.81
CA THR A 121 24.79 -19.12 -2.17
C THR A 121 25.17 -19.94 -0.93
N THR A 122 26.19 -20.77 -1.02
CA THR A 122 26.67 -21.60 0.10
C THR A 122 27.21 -20.73 1.24
N THR A 123 28.00 -19.70 0.92
CA THR A 123 28.51 -18.75 1.91
C THR A 123 27.38 -18.01 2.63
N LEU A 124 26.35 -17.58 1.89
CA LEU A 124 25.18 -16.92 2.48
C LEU A 124 24.38 -17.86 3.37
N CYS A 125 24.16 -19.11 2.95
CA CYS A 125 23.50 -20.10 3.80
C CYS A 125 24.28 -20.31 5.11
N GLN A 126 25.60 -20.43 5.06
CA GLN A 126 26.44 -20.58 6.26
C GLN A 126 26.31 -19.39 7.21
N TYR A 127 26.29 -18.16 6.68
CA TYR A 127 26.10 -16.96 7.48
C TYR A 127 24.73 -16.91 8.18
N ILE A 128 23.70 -17.41 7.51
CA ILE A 128 22.31 -17.33 7.98
C ILE A 128 21.96 -18.44 8.97
N VAL A 129 22.66 -19.59 8.94
CA VAL A 129 22.46 -20.70 9.88
C VAL A 129 22.64 -20.26 11.34
N ASP A 130 23.49 -19.26 11.58
CA ASP A 130 23.75 -18.73 12.92
C ASP A 130 22.69 -17.71 13.39
N LEU A 131 21.70 -17.37 12.55
CA LEU A 131 20.68 -16.36 12.83
C LEU A 131 19.31 -17.00 13.12
N ASP A 132 18.89 -16.99 14.40
CA ASP A 132 17.54 -17.41 14.80
C ASP A 132 16.51 -16.30 14.58
N SER A 133 16.15 -16.05 13.31
CA SER A 133 15.13 -15.07 12.94
C SER A 133 14.20 -15.56 11.84
N LEU A 134 12.97 -15.01 11.80
CA LEU A 134 12.03 -15.27 10.69
C LEU A 134 12.60 -14.86 9.32
N PHE A 135 13.48 -13.85 9.30
CA PHE A 135 14.17 -13.43 8.10
C PHE A 135 15.15 -14.50 7.59
N ALA A 136 15.92 -15.11 8.50
CA ALA A 136 16.85 -16.18 8.17
C ALA A 136 16.15 -17.38 7.53
N CYS A 137 15.04 -17.82 8.12
CA CYS A 137 14.21 -18.90 7.58
C CYS A 137 13.70 -18.59 6.16
N LYS A 138 13.21 -17.36 5.91
CA LYS A 138 12.78 -16.93 4.57
C LYS A 138 13.94 -16.91 3.58
N MET A 139 15.09 -16.41 3.99
CA MET A 139 16.26 -16.32 3.13
C MET A 139 16.80 -17.70 2.76
N GLU A 140 16.78 -18.67 3.69
CA GLU A 140 17.15 -20.06 3.42
C GLU A 140 16.28 -20.68 2.32
N VAL A 141 14.96 -20.45 2.36
CA VAL A 141 14.02 -20.92 1.32
C VAL A 141 14.39 -20.32 -0.05
N VAL A 142 14.66 -19.02 -0.11
CA VAL A 142 15.04 -18.32 -1.34
C VAL A 142 16.36 -18.85 -1.88
N LEU A 143 17.41 -18.90 -1.06
CA LEU A 143 18.74 -19.40 -1.45
C LEU A 143 18.68 -20.87 -1.88
N SER A 144 17.88 -21.70 -1.21
CA SER A 144 17.66 -23.09 -1.60
C SER A 144 16.99 -23.22 -2.96
N SER A 145 15.99 -22.39 -3.25
CA SER A 145 15.33 -22.37 -4.56
C SER A 145 16.26 -21.89 -5.66
N PHE A 146 17.02 -20.82 -5.39
CA PHE A 146 18.02 -20.25 -6.29
C PHE A 146 19.12 -21.26 -6.60
N GLY A 147 19.65 -21.94 -5.59
CA GLY A 147 20.68 -22.96 -5.74
C GLY A 147 20.20 -24.14 -6.59
N ARG A 148 18.96 -24.61 -6.39
CA ARG A 148 18.37 -25.68 -7.22
C ARG A 148 18.19 -25.25 -8.67
N GLU A 149 17.69 -24.04 -8.92
CA GLU A 149 17.48 -23.53 -10.26
C GLU A 149 18.82 -23.35 -10.99
N THR A 150 19.78 -22.73 -10.30
CA THR A 150 21.13 -22.55 -10.81
C THR A 150 21.80 -23.89 -11.02
N ALA A 151 21.54 -24.92 -10.20
CA ALA A 151 22.08 -26.28 -10.35
C ALA A 151 21.42 -27.14 -11.44
N LYS A 152 20.33 -26.68 -12.09
CA LYS A 152 19.82 -27.31 -13.31
C LYS A 152 20.78 -27.02 -14.47
N ARG A 153 21.23 -28.07 -15.17
CA ARG A 153 22.04 -27.89 -16.39
C ARG A 153 21.15 -27.28 -17.48
N PRO A 154 21.69 -26.41 -18.37
CA PRO A 154 20.95 -26.00 -19.55
C PRO A 154 20.57 -27.26 -20.34
N ARG A 155 19.29 -27.38 -20.70
CA ARG A 155 18.82 -28.42 -21.62
C ARG A 155 19.51 -28.16 -22.95
N ARG A 156 20.47 -29.02 -23.31
CA ARG A 156 21.02 -29.06 -24.66
C ARG A 156 19.89 -29.55 -25.56
N TRP A 157 19.40 -28.66 -26.42
CA TRP A 157 18.59 -29.01 -27.58
C TRP A 157 19.56 -29.30 -28.73
#